data_AF-A0A4Y8A0N7-F1
#
_entry.id   AF-A0A4Y8A0N7-F1
#
_cell.length_a   1.000
_cell.length_b   1.000
_cell.length_c   1.000
_cell.angle_alpha   90.00
_cell.angle_beta   90.00
_cell.angle_gamma   90.00
#
_symmetry.space_group_name_H-M   'P 1'
#
loop_
_entity.id
_entity.type
_entity.pdbx_description
1 polymer ?
#
loop_
_entity_poly.entity_id
_entity_poly.type
_entity_poly.pdbx_seq_one_letter_code
_entity_poly.pdbx_strand_id
1 'polypeptide(L)'
;MIRIICLTDVGLQLARCLQNALIANKAKSVNVCFKPNSFSETVQSFFKQGDRLIFICATGIVMRTLAPVIQDKLKDPAVLVLDEMGKFVIPLLSGHEGGANEFARQVSDLLESQLVITTANSYLKPVYVVGMGCERNCPETVLQTLLDECLLKAGLTFDDISAICSIDIKADEVGLMALAKSLDKPFLTFDAKDLGEMENRLSTKSDYIFKTVGVYGVAESAALYQAQQITNNSSELLLNKHKNKQATCAIARSYA
;
A
#
# COMPACT_ATOMS: atom_id res chain seq x y z
N MET A 1 -0.59 -22.33 16.01
CA MET A 1 0.64 -21.79 16.66
C MET A 1 1.55 -21.18 15.58
N ILE A 2 2.62 -20.45 15.89
CA ILE A 2 3.58 -19.95 14.87
C ILE A 2 4.84 -20.83 14.89
N ARG A 3 5.26 -21.31 13.71
CA ARG A 3 6.52 -22.06 13.52
C ARG A 3 7.45 -21.27 12.59
N ILE A 4 8.66 -20.99 13.06
CA ILE A 4 9.71 -20.35 12.24
C ILE A 4 10.73 -21.43 11.85
N ILE A 5 10.78 -21.79 10.58
CA ILE A 5 11.64 -22.83 10.03
C ILE A 5 12.84 -22.19 9.33
N CYS A 6 14.06 -22.59 9.71
CA CYS A 6 15.30 -22.07 9.12
C CYS A 6 16.32 -23.20 8.91
N LEU A 7 17.18 -23.03 7.89
CA LEU A 7 18.10 -24.08 7.44
C LEU A 7 19.59 -23.70 7.53
N THR A 8 19.90 -22.46 7.90
CA THR A 8 21.26 -21.93 8.02
C THR A 8 21.44 -21.22 9.36
N ASP A 9 22.68 -21.08 9.82
CA ASP A 9 22.97 -20.42 11.08
C ASP A 9 22.60 -18.92 11.05
N VAL A 10 22.75 -18.28 9.90
CA VAL A 10 22.28 -16.91 9.66
C VAL A 10 20.76 -16.84 9.77
N GLY A 11 20.04 -17.73 9.10
CA GLY A 11 18.58 -17.80 9.21
C GLY A 11 18.10 -18.10 10.64
N LEU A 12 18.87 -18.86 11.43
CA LEU A 12 18.57 -19.10 12.84
C LEU A 12 18.70 -17.84 13.70
N GLN A 13 19.68 -16.98 13.44
CA GLN A 13 19.81 -15.70 14.12
C GLN A 13 18.59 -14.81 13.84
N LEU A 14 18.20 -14.69 12.57
CA LEU A 14 16.98 -13.97 12.18
C LEU A 14 15.73 -14.59 12.83
N ALA A 15 15.61 -15.92 12.82
CA ALA A 15 14.48 -16.62 13.44
C ALA A 15 14.33 -16.31 14.93
N ARG A 16 15.45 -16.26 15.67
CA ARG A 16 15.45 -15.91 17.10
C ARG A 16 15.09 -14.45 17.34
N CYS A 17 15.60 -13.54 16.51
CA CYS A 17 15.22 -12.13 16.56
C CYS A 17 13.71 -11.96 16.36
N LEU A 18 13.18 -12.57 15.29
CA LEU A 18 11.75 -12.51 14.97
C LEU A 18 10.88 -13.20 16.04
N GLN A 19 11.33 -14.32 16.60
CA GLN A 19 10.64 -14.98 17.71
C GLN A 19 10.45 -14.03 18.90
N ASN A 20 11.52 -13.34 19.31
CA ASN A 20 11.48 -12.39 20.42
C ASN A 20 10.54 -11.21 20.10
N ALA A 21 10.62 -10.66 18.89
CA ALA A 21 9.78 -9.56 18.45
C ALA A 21 8.27 -9.94 18.44
N LEU A 22 7.94 -11.13 17.91
CA LEU A 22 6.56 -11.64 17.91
C LEU A 22 6.02 -11.87 19.33
N ILE A 23 6.84 -12.45 20.22
CA ILE A 23 6.45 -12.66 21.63
C ILE A 23 6.24 -11.33 22.35
N ALA A 24 7.13 -10.35 22.14
CA ALA A 24 6.97 -9.00 22.67
C ALA A 24 5.68 -8.33 22.15
N ASN A 25 5.29 -8.63 20.91
CA ASN A 25 4.01 -8.23 20.31
C ASN A 25 2.84 -9.19 20.65
N LYS A 26 2.88 -9.83 21.82
CA LYS A 26 1.80 -10.66 22.40
C LYS A 26 1.42 -11.90 21.59
N ALA A 27 2.28 -12.40 20.70
CA ALA A 27 2.06 -13.70 20.06
C ALA A 27 2.12 -14.82 21.12
N LYS A 28 1.03 -15.58 21.27
CA LYS A 28 0.87 -16.58 22.36
C LYS A 28 1.84 -17.76 22.30
N SER A 29 2.28 -18.18 21.11
CA SER A 29 3.15 -19.35 20.93
C SER A 29 3.93 -19.27 19.63
N VAL A 30 5.25 -19.13 19.75
CA VAL A 30 6.20 -19.03 18.63
C VAL A 30 7.36 -19.99 18.87
N ASN A 31 7.58 -20.93 17.94
CA ASN A 31 8.64 -21.93 18.04
C ASN A 31 9.60 -21.84 16.85
N VAL A 32 10.91 -21.80 17.13
CA VAL A 32 11.95 -21.86 16.10
C VAL A 32 12.37 -23.31 15.86
N CYS A 33 12.34 -23.73 14.60
CA CYS A 33 12.72 -25.06 14.14
C CYS A 33 13.95 -24.95 13.23
N PHE A 34 15.12 -25.18 13.80
CA PHE A 34 16.39 -25.18 13.07
C PHE A 34 16.69 -26.56 12.51
N LYS A 35 16.85 -26.67 11.18
CA LYS A 35 17.21 -27.93 10.48
C LYS A 35 16.46 -29.16 11.04
N PRO A 36 15.11 -29.17 11.05
CA PRO A 36 14.36 -30.26 11.68
C PRO A 36 14.64 -31.59 10.99
N ASN A 37 14.79 -32.65 11.80
CA ASN A 37 14.89 -34.03 11.31
C ASN A 37 13.62 -34.41 10.55
N SER A 38 13.78 -35.30 9.55
CA SER A 38 12.70 -35.66 8.62
C SER A 38 11.95 -34.43 8.11
N PHE A 39 12.71 -33.47 7.55
CA PHE A 39 12.24 -32.11 7.25
C PHE A 39 10.84 -32.06 6.65
N SER A 40 10.60 -32.81 5.57
CA SER A 40 9.31 -32.79 4.87
C SER A 40 8.17 -33.29 5.75
N GLU A 41 8.32 -34.42 6.44
CA GLU A 41 7.27 -34.98 7.30
C GLU A 41 6.94 -34.04 8.47
N THR A 42 7.97 -33.49 9.11
CA THR A 42 7.83 -32.55 10.22
C THR A 42 7.10 -31.28 9.79
N VAL A 43 7.54 -30.66 8.69
CA VAL A 43 6.93 -29.42 8.17
C VAL A 43 5.50 -29.65 7.69
N GLN A 44 5.24 -30.76 6.99
CA GLN A 44 3.89 -31.13 6.55
C GLN A 44 2.96 -31.39 7.74
N SER A 45 3.47 -31.96 8.83
CA SER A 45 2.71 -32.15 10.07
C SER A 45 2.29 -30.83 10.69
N PHE A 46 3.19 -29.84 10.78
CA PHE A 46 2.84 -28.49 11.26
C PHE A 46 1.76 -27.84 10.39
N PHE A 47 1.92 -27.92 9.06
CA PHE A 47 0.94 -27.38 8.12
C PHE A 47 -0.45 -28.01 8.32
N LYS A 48 -0.53 -29.34 8.41
CA LYS A 48 -1.79 -30.07 8.63
C LYS A 48 -2.44 -29.77 10.00
N GLN A 49 -1.66 -29.37 10.99
CA GLN A 49 -2.17 -28.94 12.31
C GLN A 49 -2.73 -27.50 12.29
N GLY A 50 -2.64 -26.80 11.16
CA GLY A 50 -3.07 -25.40 11.04
C GLY A 50 -2.08 -24.41 11.66
N ASP A 51 -0.81 -24.81 11.85
CA ASP A 51 0.23 -23.87 12.29
C ASP A 51 0.53 -22.84 11.20
N ARG A 52 0.64 -21.57 11.59
CA ARG A 52 1.14 -20.50 10.71
C ARG A 52 2.64 -20.68 10.56
N LEU A 53 3.12 -20.78 9.33
CA LEU A 53 4.53 -21.11 9.06
C LEU A 53 5.27 -19.88 8.52
N ILE A 54 6.47 -19.64 9.05
CA ILE A 54 7.44 -18.69 8.51
C ILE A 54 8.67 -19.49 8.09
N PHE A 55 9.03 -19.42 6.81
CA PHE A 55 10.24 -20.05 6.29
C PHE A 55 11.32 -19.00 6.04
N ILE A 56 12.51 -19.22 6.59
CA ILE A 56 13.72 -18.45 6.25
C ILE A 56 14.62 -19.37 5.42
N CYS A 57 14.27 -19.47 4.14
CA CYS A 57 14.96 -20.29 3.14
C CYS A 57 14.42 -19.98 1.73
N ALA A 58 14.97 -20.63 0.71
CA ALA A 58 14.50 -20.48 -0.66
C ALA A 58 13.05 -20.98 -0.85
N THR A 59 12.20 -20.19 -1.52
CA THR A 59 10.79 -20.52 -1.82
C THR A 59 10.61 -21.89 -2.47
N GLY A 60 11.55 -22.32 -3.32
CA GLY A 60 11.48 -23.62 -3.99
C GLY A 60 11.50 -24.82 -3.02
N ILE A 61 12.13 -24.70 -1.85
CA ILE A 61 12.09 -25.73 -0.80
C ILE A 61 10.68 -25.82 -0.26
N VAL A 62 10.09 -24.68 0.09
CA VAL A 62 8.74 -24.58 0.65
C VAL A 62 7.71 -25.19 -0.29
N MET A 63 7.77 -24.84 -1.58
CA MET A 63 6.84 -25.37 -2.58
C MET A 63 6.94 -26.89 -2.74
N ARG A 64 8.15 -27.45 -2.86
CA ARG A 64 8.32 -28.91 -3.00
C ARG A 64 7.87 -29.66 -1.74
N THR A 65 8.09 -29.08 -0.57
CA THR A 65 7.71 -29.71 0.70
C THR A 65 6.21 -29.67 0.96
N LEU A 66 5.55 -28.55 0.67
CA LEU A 66 4.13 -28.37 0.97
C LEU A 66 3.20 -28.84 -0.15
N ALA A 67 3.64 -28.88 -1.42
CA ALA A 67 2.80 -29.28 -2.55
C ALA A 67 1.96 -30.56 -2.33
N PRO A 68 2.48 -31.63 -1.70
CA PRO A 68 1.70 -32.86 -1.46
C PRO A 68 0.57 -32.72 -0.43
N VAL A 69 0.53 -31.62 0.35
CA VAL A 69 -0.39 -31.45 1.49
C VAL A 69 -1.22 -30.18 1.44
N ILE A 70 -1.01 -29.32 0.43
CA ILE A 70 -1.87 -28.18 0.11
C ILE A 70 -3.25 -28.71 -0.31
N GLN A 71 -4.31 -28.14 0.24
CA GLN A 71 -5.69 -28.54 -0.07
C GLN A 71 -6.43 -27.41 -0.78
N ASP A 72 -6.74 -26.34 -0.06
CA ASP A 72 -7.42 -25.16 -0.58
C ASP A 72 -7.15 -23.93 0.31
N LYS A 73 -7.23 -22.75 -0.31
CA LYS A 73 -6.90 -21.46 0.31
C LYS A 73 -7.77 -21.07 1.52
N LEU A 74 -8.89 -21.76 1.77
CA LEU A 74 -9.80 -21.48 2.87
C LEU A 74 -9.45 -22.30 4.13
N LYS A 75 -8.76 -23.44 3.95
CA LYS A 75 -8.39 -24.35 5.04
C LYS A 75 -6.90 -24.33 5.36
N ASP A 76 -6.08 -24.15 4.34
CA ASP A 76 -4.63 -24.16 4.47
C ASP A 76 -4.16 -22.97 5.34
N PRO A 77 -3.23 -23.18 6.29
CA PRO A 77 -2.75 -22.09 7.14
C PRO A 77 -1.91 -21.09 6.36
N ALA A 78 -1.75 -19.88 6.92
CA ALA A 78 -0.85 -18.87 6.40
C ALA A 78 0.60 -19.37 6.34
N VAL A 79 1.24 -19.18 5.18
CA VAL A 79 2.66 -19.48 4.97
C VAL A 79 3.39 -18.25 4.47
N LEU A 80 4.47 -17.86 5.16
CA LEU A 80 5.37 -16.78 4.77
C LEU A 80 6.74 -17.33 4.36
N VAL A 81 7.41 -16.63 3.45
CA VAL A 81 8.82 -16.84 3.11
C VAL A 81 9.59 -15.54 3.26
N LEU A 82 10.74 -15.62 3.93
CA LEU A 82 11.70 -14.55 4.13
C LEU A 82 13.06 -14.96 3.56
N ASP A 83 13.82 -13.98 3.06
CA ASP A 83 15.24 -14.17 2.76
C ASP A 83 16.09 -14.18 4.04
N GLU A 84 17.33 -14.65 3.96
CA GLU A 84 18.19 -14.81 5.14
C GLU A 84 18.53 -13.50 5.86
N MET A 85 18.45 -12.37 5.15
CA MET A 85 18.70 -11.05 5.73
C MET A 85 17.41 -10.37 6.23
N GLY A 86 16.25 -11.01 6.06
CA GLY A 86 14.96 -10.44 6.43
C GLY A 86 14.64 -9.15 5.67
N LYS A 87 15.13 -9.00 4.43
CA LYS A 87 14.83 -7.83 3.59
C LYS A 87 13.44 -7.89 3.00
N PHE A 88 12.95 -9.09 2.72
CA PHE A 88 11.67 -9.34 2.08
C PHE A 88 10.81 -10.27 2.92
N VAL A 89 9.53 -9.92 3.06
CA VAL A 89 8.50 -10.78 3.65
C VAL A 89 7.45 -11.08 2.59
N ILE A 90 7.31 -12.36 2.23
CA ILE A 90 6.49 -12.81 1.11
C ILE A 90 5.38 -13.73 1.64
N PRO A 91 4.09 -13.33 1.60
CA PRO A 91 2.99 -14.27 1.79
C PRO A 91 2.93 -15.25 0.62
N LEU A 92 3.15 -16.53 0.90
CA LEU A 92 3.25 -17.58 -0.12
C LEU A 92 1.93 -18.33 -0.32
N LEU A 93 1.25 -18.72 0.77
CA LEU A 93 -0.01 -19.47 0.73
C LEU A 93 -1.06 -18.81 1.62
N SER A 94 -2.32 -18.95 1.21
CA SER A 94 -3.50 -18.46 1.94
C SER A 94 -3.48 -16.95 2.24
N GLY A 95 -3.18 -16.16 1.20
CA GLY A 95 -3.06 -14.68 1.21
C GLY A 95 -4.17 -13.93 1.94
N HIS A 96 -5.31 -13.72 1.28
CA HIS A 96 -6.43 -12.95 1.85
C HIS A 96 -7.23 -13.78 2.87
N GLU A 97 -7.83 -14.88 2.42
CA GLU A 97 -8.77 -15.67 3.25
C GLU A 97 -8.10 -16.35 4.45
N GLY A 98 -6.90 -16.90 4.30
CA GLY A 98 -6.16 -17.51 5.41
C GLY A 98 -5.26 -16.54 6.18
N GLY A 99 -5.36 -15.24 5.90
CA GLY A 99 -4.70 -14.18 6.66
C GLY A 99 -3.17 -14.09 6.50
N ALA A 100 -2.58 -14.67 5.45
CA ALA A 100 -1.14 -14.55 5.22
C ALA A 100 -0.70 -13.13 4.85
N ASN A 101 -1.52 -12.35 4.15
CA ASN A 101 -1.18 -10.95 3.82
C ASN A 101 -1.07 -10.10 5.09
N GLU A 102 -2.03 -10.23 5.99
CA GLU A 102 -2.01 -9.53 7.29
C GLU A 102 -0.87 -10.04 8.17
N PHE A 103 -0.62 -11.35 8.16
CA PHE A 103 0.53 -11.91 8.87
C PHE A 103 1.86 -11.35 8.35
N ALA A 104 2.00 -11.27 7.02
CA ALA A 104 3.18 -10.75 6.37
C ALA A 104 3.41 -9.29 6.71
N ARG A 105 2.34 -8.47 6.77
CA ARG A 105 2.41 -7.07 7.19
C ARG A 105 2.91 -6.92 8.63
N GLN A 106 2.33 -7.69 9.55
CA GLN A 106 2.81 -7.70 10.95
C GLN A 106 4.29 -8.09 11.06
N VAL A 107 4.72 -9.11 10.30
CA VAL A 107 6.12 -9.55 10.30
C VAL A 107 7.04 -8.52 9.64
N SER A 108 6.62 -7.88 8.54
CA SER A 108 7.42 -6.85 7.87
C SER A 108 7.59 -5.62 8.75
N ASP A 109 6.54 -5.19 9.46
CA ASP A 109 6.60 -4.04 10.36
C ASP A 109 7.56 -4.29 11.53
N LEU A 110 7.57 -5.51 12.08
CA LEU A 110 8.49 -5.88 13.17
C LEU A 110 9.96 -5.95 12.73
N LEU A 111 10.22 -6.19 11.45
CA LEU A 111 11.56 -6.37 10.88
C LEU A 111 12.03 -5.15 10.07
N GLU A 112 11.17 -4.14 9.88
CA GLU A 112 11.39 -3.03 8.94
C GLU A 112 11.72 -3.54 7.52
N SER A 113 11.06 -4.62 7.11
CA SER A 113 11.29 -5.30 5.83
C SER A 113 10.39 -4.80 4.72
N GLN A 114 10.79 -5.04 3.47
CA GLN A 114 9.91 -4.87 2.32
C GLN A 114 8.86 -5.99 2.27
N LEU A 115 7.58 -5.62 2.36
CA LEU A 115 6.45 -6.52 2.15
C LEU A 115 6.18 -6.73 0.65
N VAL A 116 6.04 -7.98 0.21
CA VAL A 116 5.81 -8.31 -1.21
C VAL A 116 4.48 -9.04 -1.39
N ILE A 117 3.38 -8.29 -1.40
CA ILE A 117 2.04 -8.85 -1.68
C ILE A 117 1.86 -8.98 -3.20
N THR A 118 1.45 -10.17 -3.64
CA THR A 118 1.20 -10.47 -5.07
C THR A 118 -0.27 -10.77 -5.38
N THR A 119 -1.15 -10.74 -4.37
CA THR A 119 -2.58 -11.05 -4.56
C THR A 119 -3.28 -10.01 -5.42
N ALA A 120 -4.09 -10.47 -6.39
CA ALA A 120 -4.77 -9.62 -7.36
C ALA A 120 -5.70 -8.56 -6.72
N ASN A 121 -6.32 -8.83 -5.57
CA ASN A 121 -7.25 -7.90 -4.92
C ASN A 121 -6.65 -6.50 -4.71
N SER A 122 -5.38 -6.43 -4.32
CA SER A 122 -4.64 -5.17 -4.14
C SER A 122 -4.58 -4.34 -5.43
N TYR A 123 -4.59 -4.99 -6.59
CA TYR A 123 -4.50 -4.35 -7.91
C TYR A 123 -5.87 -4.08 -8.55
N LEU A 124 -6.93 -4.78 -8.13
CA LEU A 124 -8.27 -4.63 -8.68
C LEU A 124 -9.05 -3.46 -8.08
N LYS A 125 -8.65 -2.98 -6.90
CA LYS A 125 -9.31 -1.87 -6.19
C LYS A 125 -8.29 -0.84 -5.71
N PRO A 126 -7.61 -0.14 -6.64
CA PRO A 126 -6.75 0.97 -6.26
C PRO A 126 -7.54 2.07 -5.57
N VAL A 127 -6.86 2.81 -4.72
CA VAL A 127 -7.34 4.06 -4.14
C VAL A 127 -7.14 5.15 -5.17
N TYR A 128 -8.22 5.84 -5.55
CA TYR A 128 -8.15 7.01 -6.42
C TYR A 128 -8.30 8.29 -5.60
N VAL A 129 -7.44 9.28 -5.88
CA VAL A 129 -7.50 10.60 -5.26
C VAL A 129 -7.45 11.67 -6.31
N VAL A 130 -8.28 12.69 -6.15
CA VAL A 130 -8.32 13.86 -7.01
C VAL A 130 -7.52 14.98 -6.36
N GLY A 131 -6.62 15.58 -7.11
CA GLY A 131 -5.98 16.83 -6.73
C GLY A 131 -6.47 17.97 -7.61
N MET A 132 -6.83 19.08 -6.99
CA MET A 132 -7.32 20.27 -7.69
C MET A 132 -6.56 21.53 -7.25
N GLY A 133 -6.27 22.39 -8.22
CA GLY A 133 -5.81 23.75 -7.99
C GLY A 133 -6.65 24.72 -8.79
N CYS A 134 -6.90 25.91 -8.27
CA CYS A 134 -7.70 26.92 -8.96
C CYS A 134 -7.26 28.35 -8.61
N GLU A 135 -7.75 29.32 -9.36
CA GLU A 135 -7.74 30.73 -8.96
C GLU A 135 -8.63 30.94 -7.72
N ARG A 136 -8.44 32.06 -7.00
CA ARG A 136 -9.30 32.39 -5.84
C ARG A 136 -10.73 32.68 -6.30
N ASN A 137 -11.71 32.25 -5.50
CA ASN A 137 -13.15 32.40 -5.75
C ASN A 137 -13.61 31.69 -7.04
N CYS A 138 -12.96 30.58 -7.40
CA CYS A 138 -13.40 29.79 -8.55
C CYS A 138 -14.80 29.21 -8.28
N PRO A 139 -15.79 29.43 -9.17
CA PRO A 139 -17.14 28.92 -8.96
C PRO A 139 -17.15 27.39 -8.88
N GLU A 140 -17.95 26.85 -7.94
CA GLU A 140 -18.12 25.39 -7.77
C GLU A 140 -18.50 24.71 -9.09
N THR A 141 -19.37 25.33 -9.89
CA THR A 141 -19.81 24.80 -11.19
C THR A 141 -18.65 24.60 -12.18
N VAL A 142 -17.67 25.51 -12.18
CA VAL A 142 -16.47 25.41 -13.03
C VAL A 142 -15.56 24.27 -12.58
N LEU A 143 -15.47 24.05 -11.26
CA LEU A 143 -14.71 22.95 -10.68
C LEU A 143 -15.40 21.60 -10.95
N GLN A 144 -16.73 21.53 -10.76
CA GLN A 144 -17.54 20.33 -11.02
C GLN A 144 -17.42 19.89 -12.48
N THR A 145 -17.58 20.81 -13.45
CA THR A 145 -17.44 20.45 -14.87
C THR A 145 -16.04 19.90 -15.19
N LEU A 146 -14.98 20.51 -14.64
CA LEU A 146 -13.62 20.01 -14.84
C LEU A 146 -13.42 18.63 -14.21
N LEU A 147 -13.99 18.40 -13.02
CA LEU A 147 -13.92 17.12 -12.33
C LEU A 147 -14.63 16.03 -13.14
N ASP A 148 -15.85 16.29 -13.60
CA ASP A 148 -16.64 15.34 -14.40
C ASP A 148 -15.90 14.92 -15.68
N GLU A 149 -15.31 15.89 -16.39
CA GLU A 149 -14.49 15.62 -17.56
C GLU A 149 -13.27 14.74 -17.23
N CYS A 150 -12.63 14.97 -16.09
CA CYS A 150 -11.47 14.20 -15.66
C CYS A 150 -11.84 12.78 -15.24
N LEU A 151 -12.92 12.62 -14.47
CA LEU A 151 -13.43 11.31 -14.06
C LEU A 151 -13.84 10.48 -15.27
N LEU A 152 -14.57 11.08 -16.22
CA LEU A 152 -14.96 10.41 -17.46
C LEU A 152 -13.74 9.94 -18.26
N LYS A 153 -12.71 10.77 -18.40
CA LYS A 153 -11.45 10.40 -19.09
C LYS A 153 -10.70 9.27 -18.39
N ALA A 154 -10.78 9.23 -17.07
CA ALA A 154 -10.19 8.18 -16.25
C ALA A 154 -11.04 6.90 -16.17
N GLY A 155 -12.26 6.91 -16.71
CA GLY A 155 -13.20 5.79 -16.59
C GLY A 155 -13.74 5.61 -15.17
N LEU A 156 -13.82 6.71 -14.40
CA LEU A 156 -14.23 6.75 -13.00
C LEU A 156 -15.54 7.51 -12.80
N THR A 157 -16.13 7.29 -11.64
CA THR A 157 -17.25 8.05 -11.09
C THR A 157 -16.82 8.74 -9.79
N PHE A 158 -17.65 9.63 -9.25
CA PHE A 158 -17.35 10.27 -7.97
C PHE A 158 -17.36 9.28 -6.80
N ASP A 159 -18.03 8.13 -6.92
CA ASP A 159 -18.00 7.09 -5.88
C ASP A 159 -16.63 6.43 -5.76
N ASP A 160 -15.86 6.39 -6.85
CA ASP A 160 -14.54 5.74 -6.89
C ASP A 160 -13.44 6.56 -6.19
N ILE A 161 -13.64 7.87 -6.00
CA ILE A 161 -12.62 8.74 -5.42
C ILE A 161 -12.71 8.77 -3.90
N SER A 162 -11.54 8.78 -3.24
CA SER A 162 -11.44 8.79 -1.78
C SER A 162 -11.39 10.19 -1.18
N ALA A 163 -10.88 11.19 -1.91
CA ALA A 163 -10.72 12.55 -1.44
C ALA A 163 -10.53 13.55 -2.59
N ILE A 164 -10.80 14.83 -2.29
CA ILE A 164 -10.35 15.97 -3.10
C ILE A 164 -9.25 16.70 -2.31
N CYS A 165 -8.11 16.94 -2.96
CA CYS A 165 -6.93 17.47 -2.32
C CYS A 165 -6.40 18.75 -2.96
N SER A 166 -5.77 19.62 -2.17
CA SER A 166 -5.07 20.81 -2.65
C SER A 166 -3.88 21.18 -1.75
N ILE A 167 -3.31 22.35 -1.97
CA ILE A 167 -2.26 22.94 -1.11
C ILE A 167 -2.90 23.72 0.04
N ASP A 168 -2.21 23.81 1.18
CA ASP A 168 -2.64 24.47 2.42
C ASP A 168 -3.12 25.92 2.25
N ILE A 169 -2.49 26.70 1.37
CA ILE A 169 -2.93 28.06 1.04
C ILE A 169 -4.34 28.11 0.40
N LYS A 170 -4.92 26.95 0.05
CA LYS A 170 -6.29 26.79 -0.47
C LYS A 170 -7.25 26.17 0.53
N ALA A 171 -6.86 26.01 1.80
CA ALA A 171 -7.73 25.46 2.84
C ALA A 171 -9.05 26.25 3.03
N ASP A 172 -9.03 27.55 2.72
CA ASP A 172 -10.18 28.47 2.81
C ASP A 172 -10.91 28.68 1.46
N GLU A 173 -10.57 27.91 0.41
CA GLU A 173 -11.18 28.09 -0.91
C GLU A 173 -12.62 27.56 -0.94
N VAL A 174 -13.58 28.48 -0.90
CA VAL A 174 -15.02 28.18 -0.81
C VAL A 174 -15.50 27.25 -1.93
N GLY A 175 -15.02 27.43 -3.17
CA GLY A 175 -15.43 26.59 -4.29
C GLY A 175 -15.01 25.13 -4.15
N LEU A 176 -13.79 24.87 -3.66
CA LEU A 176 -13.28 23.50 -3.44
C LEU A 176 -13.97 22.84 -2.24
N MET A 177 -14.17 23.60 -1.15
CA MET A 177 -14.90 23.11 0.01
C MET A 177 -16.36 22.77 -0.34
N ALA A 178 -17.02 23.61 -1.13
CA ALA A 178 -18.40 23.38 -1.57
C ALA A 178 -18.50 22.13 -2.46
N LEU A 179 -17.60 21.98 -3.44
CA LEU A 179 -17.52 20.81 -4.31
C LEU A 179 -17.30 19.50 -3.51
N ALA A 180 -16.33 19.49 -2.61
CA ALA A 180 -16.06 18.30 -1.80
C ALA A 180 -17.26 17.93 -0.92
N LYS A 181 -17.93 18.94 -0.36
CA LYS A 181 -19.16 18.75 0.44
C LYS A 181 -20.32 18.23 -0.40
N SER A 182 -20.53 18.71 -1.63
CA SER A 182 -21.63 18.25 -2.50
C SER A 182 -21.44 16.81 -2.96
N LEU A 183 -20.20 16.31 -2.98
CA LEU A 183 -19.85 14.92 -3.32
C LEU A 183 -19.71 14.00 -2.09
N ASP A 184 -19.93 14.50 -0.88
CA ASP A 184 -19.68 13.79 0.39
C ASP A 184 -18.25 13.19 0.47
N LYS A 185 -17.25 13.98 0.04
CA LYS A 185 -15.84 13.60 0.08
C LYS A 185 -15.04 14.53 1.00
N PRO A 186 -13.99 14.03 1.67
CA PRO A 186 -13.11 14.88 2.44
C PRO A 186 -12.34 15.83 1.52
N PHE A 187 -12.25 17.10 1.94
CA PHE A 187 -11.33 18.08 1.37
C PHE A 187 -10.09 18.16 2.25
N LEU A 188 -8.93 17.79 1.68
CA LEU A 188 -7.66 17.75 2.40
C LEU A 188 -6.65 18.70 1.77
N THR A 189 -5.85 19.36 2.60
CA THR A 189 -4.80 20.26 2.12
C THR A 189 -3.49 19.96 2.79
N PHE A 190 -2.39 20.08 2.05
CA PHE A 190 -1.04 19.74 2.51
C PHE A 190 -0.09 20.92 2.28
N ASP A 191 0.96 20.99 3.09
CA ASP A 191 1.96 22.04 2.96
C ASP A 191 2.90 21.81 1.76
N ALA A 192 3.67 22.83 1.39
CA ALA A 192 4.59 22.74 0.26
C ALA A 192 5.72 21.71 0.46
N LYS A 193 6.07 21.39 1.72
CA LYS A 193 7.13 20.44 2.04
C LYS A 193 6.68 19.02 1.73
N ASP A 194 5.50 18.64 2.22
CA ASP A 194 4.87 17.34 1.97
C ASP A 194 4.64 17.11 0.48
N LEU A 195 4.08 18.12 -0.20
CA LEU A 195 3.85 18.05 -1.64
C LEU A 195 5.14 18.00 -2.46
N GLY A 196 6.23 18.62 -1.96
CA GLY A 196 7.54 18.60 -2.59
C GLY A 196 8.16 17.20 -2.72
N GLU A 197 7.81 16.26 -1.84
CA GLU A 197 8.26 14.86 -1.93
C GLU A 197 7.83 14.18 -3.24
N MET A 198 6.74 14.65 -3.83
CA MET A 198 6.16 14.08 -5.06
C MET A 198 6.80 14.63 -6.34
N GLU A 199 7.75 15.57 -6.25
CA GLU A 199 8.31 16.30 -7.40
C GLU A 199 8.81 15.38 -8.53
N ASN A 200 9.45 14.26 -8.19
CA ASN A 200 10.01 13.32 -9.16
C ASN A 200 8.95 12.54 -9.95
N ARG A 201 7.68 12.60 -9.53
CA ARG A 201 6.56 11.86 -10.11
C ARG A 201 5.55 12.76 -10.83
N LEU A 202 5.82 14.06 -10.88
CA LEU A 202 5.00 15.01 -11.64
C LEU A 202 5.20 14.80 -13.14
N SER A 203 4.13 14.98 -13.90
CA SER A 203 4.18 14.87 -15.37
C SER A 203 4.92 16.05 -16.00
N THR A 204 4.80 17.23 -15.37
CA THR A 204 5.34 18.49 -15.86
C THR A 204 5.65 19.43 -14.70
N LYS A 205 6.81 20.07 -14.74
CA LYS A 205 7.25 21.04 -13.73
C LYS A 205 6.98 22.48 -14.18
N SER A 206 6.36 23.31 -13.33
CA SER A 206 6.09 24.72 -13.64
C SER A 206 6.84 25.67 -12.70
N ASP A 207 7.81 26.41 -13.23
CA ASP A 207 8.57 27.41 -12.48
C ASP A 207 7.69 28.54 -11.94
N TYR A 208 6.64 28.92 -12.67
CA TYR A 208 5.69 29.93 -12.23
C TYR A 208 4.96 29.49 -10.95
N ILE A 209 4.45 28.25 -10.93
CA ILE A 209 3.78 27.70 -9.75
C ILE A 209 4.78 27.54 -8.62
N PHE A 210 5.99 27.06 -8.89
CA PHE A 210 7.04 26.92 -7.87
C PHE A 210 7.35 28.26 -7.18
N LYS A 211 7.51 29.34 -7.94
CA LYS A 211 7.72 30.68 -7.39
C LYS A 211 6.54 31.21 -6.58
N THR A 212 5.32 30.75 -6.89
CA THR A 212 4.09 31.25 -6.26
C THR A 212 3.79 30.51 -4.96
N VAL A 213 3.99 29.19 -4.93
CA VAL A 213 3.49 28.33 -3.86
C VAL A 213 4.51 27.30 -3.34
N GLY A 214 5.74 27.30 -3.85
CA GLY A 214 6.82 26.42 -3.38
C GLY A 214 6.83 25.01 -3.97
N VAL A 215 5.91 24.67 -4.87
CA VAL A 215 5.86 23.36 -5.56
C VAL A 215 5.66 23.49 -7.06
N TYR A 216 6.13 22.51 -7.83
CA TYR A 216 6.07 22.56 -9.29
C TYR A 216 4.68 22.29 -9.90
N GLY A 217 3.78 21.67 -9.14
CA GLY A 217 2.41 21.37 -9.60
C GLY A 217 1.50 20.92 -8.46
N VAL A 218 0.57 21.79 -8.05
CA VAL A 218 -0.33 21.54 -6.90
C VAL A 218 -1.23 20.32 -7.11
N ALA A 219 -2.00 20.29 -8.22
CA ALA A 219 -2.99 19.24 -8.45
C ALA A 219 -2.36 17.84 -8.47
N GLU A 220 -1.26 17.65 -9.19
CA GLU A 220 -0.59 16.36 -9.26
C GLU A 220 0.05 15.97 -7.92
N SER A 221 0.76 16.90 -7.28
CA SER A 221 1.43 16.61 -6.00
C SER A 221 0.43 16.23 -4.91
N ALA A 222 -0.68 16.98 -4.81
CA ALA A 222 -1.70 16.74 -3.78
C ALA A 222 -2.42 15.41 -3.99
N ALA A 223 -2.74 15.05 -5.24
CA ALA A 223 -3.33 13.76 -5.55
C ALA A 223 -2.37 12.61 -5.19
N LEU A 224 -1.10 12.71 -5.61
CA LEU A 224 -0.09 11.68 -5.39
C LEU A 224 0.19 11.49 -3.90
N TYR A 225 0.37 12.58 -3.16
CA TYR A 225 0.71 12.54 -1.75
C TYR A 225 -0.39 11.82 -0.97
N GLN A 226 -1.65 12.25 -1.10
CA GLN A 226 -2.74 11.63 -0.35
C GLN A 226 -2.98 10.18 -0.77
N ALA A 227 -2.86 9.83 -2.06
CA ALA A 227 -2.97 8.43 -2.49
C ALA A 227 -1.90 7.54 -1.83
N GLN A 228 -0.68 8.05 -1.67
CA GLN A 228 0.41 7.36 -0.97
C GLN A 228 0.17 7.26 0.54
N GLN A 229 -0.37 8.30 1.17
CA GLN A 229 -0.69 8.27 2.61
C GLN A 229 -1.78 7.24 2.94
N ILE A 230 -2.80 7.09 2.08
CA ILE A 230 -3.89 6.12 2.31
C ILE A 230 -3.39 4.68 2.27
N THR A 231 -2.52 4.34 1.32
CA THR A 231 -2.07 2.96 1.08
C THR A 231 -0.75 2.62 1.75
N ASN A 232 0.00 3.63 2.22
CA ASN A 232 1.40 3.52 2.63
C ASN A 232 2.30 2.89 1.55
N ASN A 233 1.95 3.10 0.27
CA ASN A 233 2.66 2.59 -0.91
C ASN A 233 2.90 3.72 -1.92
N SER A 234 3.80 3.47 -2.88
CA SER A 234 3.98 4.40 -4.01
C SER A 234 2.64 4.63 -4.74
N SER A 235 2.45 5.85 -5.24
CA SER A 235 1.29 6.23 -6.06
C SER A 235 1.74 6.68 -7.46
N GLU A 236 0.81 6.78 -8.39
CA GLU A 236 1.11 7.20 -9.76
C GLU A 236 -0.02 8.03 -10.34
N LEU A 237 0.29 8.85 -11.35
CA LEU A 237 -0.72 9.62 -12.05
C LEU A 237 -1.50 8.68 -12.97
N LEU A 238 -2.80 8.52 -12.67
CA LEU A 238 -3.74 7.91 -13.61
C LEU A 238 -4.10 8.90 -14.72
N LEU A 239 -4.32 10.16 -14.33
CA LEU A 239 -4.59 11.27 -15.23
C LEU A 239 -3.66 12.43 -14.87
N ASN A 240 -2.76 12.77 -15.80
CA ASN A 240 -1.95 13.97 -15.74
C ASN A 240 -2.83 15.22 -15.69
N LYS A 241 -2.28 16.34 -15.24
CA LYS A 241 -3.04 17.58 -15.06
C LYS A 241 -3.84 17.98 -16.30
N HIS A 242 -5.14 18.13 -16.11
CA HIS A 242 -6.05 18.74 -17.07
C HIS A 242 -6.44 20.12 -16.58
N LYS A 243 -6.48 21.10 -17.48
CA LYS A 243 -6.73 22.50 -17.12
C LYS A 243 -7.89 23.07 -17.93
N ASN A 244 -8.71 23.87 -17.27
CA ASN A 244 -9.59 24.83 -17.91
C ASN A 244 -9.03 26.25 -17.71
N LYS A 245 -9.84 27.29 -17.89
CA LYS A 245 -9.39 28.69 -17.74
C LYS A 245 -8.99 29.07 -16.32
N GLN A 246 -9.60 28.47 -15.29
CA GLN A 246 -9.47 28.92 -13.89
C GLN A 246 -9.01 27.82 -12.92
N ALA A 247 -8.98 26.57 -13.37
CA ALA A 247 -8.71 25.41 -12.53
C ALA A 247 -7.92 24.33 -13.26
N THR A 248 -7.26 23.50 -12.47
CA THR A 248 -6.48 22.34 -12.86
C THR A 248 -6.90 21.16 -11.99
N CYS A 249 -7.07 19.99 -12.61
CA CYS A 249 -7.45 18.75 -11.95
C CYS A 249 -6.48 17.64 -12.39
N ALA A 250 -6.08 16.77 -11.47
CA ALA A 250 -5.29 15.58 -11.73
C ALA A 250 -5.85 14.42 -10.89
N ILE A 251 -5.62 13.19 -11.34
CA ILE A 251 -6.06 11.99 -10.63
C ILE A 251 -4.86 11.08 -10.41
N ALA A 252 -4.60 10.76 -9.16
CA ALA A 252 -3.60 9.77 -8.77
C ALA A 252 -4.27 8.47 -8.34
N ARG A 253 -3.52 7.38 -8.43
CA ARG A 253 -3.90 6.09 -7.87
C ARG A 253 -2.78 5.49 -7.05
N SER A 254 -3.14 4.70 -6.04
CA SER A 254 -2.20 3.82 -5.34
C SER A 254 -2.85 2.48 -5.02
N TYR A 255 -2.03 1.45 -4.83
CA TYR A 255 -2.45 0.08 -4.55
C TYR A 255 -2.13 -0.26 -3.10
N ALA A 256 -3.06 -0.93 -2.39
CA ALA A 256 -2.96 -1.24 -0.96
C ALA A 256 -2.39 -2.64 -0.67
#